data_AF-A0A956DIG4-F1
#
_entry.id   AF-A0A956DIG4-F1
#
_cell.length_a   1.000
_cell.length_b   1.000
_cell.length_c   1.000
_cell.angle_alpha   90.00
_cell.angle_beta   90.00
_cell.angle_gamma   90.00
#
_symmetry.space_group_name_H-M   'P 1'
#
loop_
_entity.id
_entity.type
_entity.pdbx_description
1 polymer ?
#
loop_
_entity_poly.entity_id
_entity_poly.type
_entity_poly.pdbx_seq_one_letter_code
_entity_poly.pdbx_strand_id
1 'polypeptide(L)'
;LATVSAEANAALDAILADTEPAYRFTTFSPRLARILHGTDARDFPMQGTWAEAPEGVFELAGARAVAQELADACVAAVDEDFENEEALEDPCREAFTIGRLALLLVLDGIHVDPAHFARWRDAWHAGRVEPDPSEADFFREYDASLEDAFVYGIERFTR
;
A
#
# COMPACT_ATOMS: atom_id res chain seq x y z
N LEU A 1 -26.81 5.49 16.22
CA LEU A 1 -26.54 4.46 15.21
C LEU A 1 -26.14 5.20 13.95
N ALA A 2 -24.88 5.08 13.50
CA ALA A 2 -24.47 5.71 12.25
C ALA A 2 -25.32 5.13 11.11
N THR A 3 -25.84 6.00 10.25
CA THR A 3 -26.66 5.58 9.10
C THR A 3 -25.70 5.12 8.01
N VAL A 4 -25.56 3.80 7.85
CA VAL A 4 -24.77 3.21 6.76
C VAL A 4 -25.32 3.70 5.43
N SER A 5 -24.45 4.14 4.52
CA SER A 5 -24.85 4.63 3.20
C SER A 5 -25.62 3.55 2.43
N ALA A 6 -26.49 3.98 1.50
CA ALA A 6 -27.18 3.05 0.62
C ALA A 6 -26.20 2.23 -0.24
N GLU A 7 -25.04 2.79 -0.57
CA GLU A 7 -24.00 2.14 -1.37
C GLU A 7 -23.28 1.03 -0.59
N ALA A 8 -22.96 1.26 0.69
CA ALA A 8 -22.35 0.25 1.54
C ALA A 8 -23.31 -0.93 1.82
N ASN A 9 -24.60 -0.67 1.99
CA ASN A 9 -25.60 -1.75 2.11
C ASN A 9 -25.73 -2.54 0.80
N ALA A 10 -25.76 -1.87 -0.36
CA ALA A 10 -25.84 -2.55 -1.66
C ALA A 10 -24.60 -3.43 -1.94
N ALA A 11 -23.40 -2.98 -1.55
CA ALA A 11 -22.19 -3.78 -1.66
C ALA A 11 -22.25 -5.03 -0.76
N LEU A 12 -22.74 -4.88 0.48
CA LEU A 12 -22.92 -6.01 1.39
C LEU A 12 -23.94 -7.01 0.87
N ASP A 13 -25.08 -6.53 0.37
CA ASP A 13 -26.12 -7.37 -0.22
C ASP A 13 -25.60 -8.16 -1.43
N ALA A 14 -24.79 -7.52 -2.29
CA ALA A 14 -24.17 -8.19 -3.44
C ALA A 14 -23.21 -9.31 -3.02
N ILE A 15 -22.36 -9.06 -2.01
CA ILE A 15 -21.44 -10.06 -1.44
C ILE A 15 -22.24 -11.23 -0.84
N LEU A 16 -23.28 -10.94 -0.05
CA LEU A 16 -24.11 -11.98 0.57
C LEU A 16 -24.92 -12.78 -0.45
N ALA A 17 -25.22 -12.20 -1.61
CA ALA A 17 -25.90 -12.85 -2.72
C ALA A 17 -24.96 -13.59 -3.69
N ASP A 18 -23.66 -13.66 -3.41
CA ASP A 18 -22.63 -14.24 -4.30
C ASP A 18 -22.63 -13.62 -5.70
N THR A 19 -22.89 -12.31 -5.75
CA THR A 19 -22.83 -11.51 -6.96
C THR A 19 -21.62 -10.57 -6.92
N GLU A 20 -20.91 -10.46 -8.04
CA GLU A 20 -19.77 -9.56 -8.14
C GLU A 20 -20.24 -8.11 -7.92
N PRO A 21 -19.73 -7.41 -6.90
CA PRO A 21 -20.14 -6.03 -6.66
C PRO A 21 -19.58 -5.12 -7.77
N ALA A 22 -20.34 -4.10 -8.15
CA ALA A 22 -19.86 -3.09 -9.08
C ALA A 22 -18.80 -2.22 -8.38
N TYR A 23 -17.56 -2.31 -8.84
CA TYR A 23 -16.45 -1.53 -8.29
C TYR A 23 -16.31 -0.18 -9.02
N ARG A 24 -16.03 0.88 -8.26
CA ARG A 24 -15.46 2.11 -8.80
C ARG A 24 -13.95 2.05 -8.64
N PHE A 25 -13.21 2.24 -9.71
CA PHE A 25 -11.75 2.27 -9.64
C PHE A 25 -11.28 3.57 -8.99
N THR A 26 -10.31 3.46 -8.07
CA THR A 26 -9.78 4.61 -7.34
C THR A 26 -9.04 5.55 -8.27
N THR A 27 -9.33 6.84 -8.17
CA THR A 27 -8.49 7.88 -8.77
C THR A 27 -7.52 8.41 -7.72
N PHE A 28 -6.24 8.05 -7.84
CA PHE A 28 -5.22 8.52 -6.91
C PHE A 28 -4.82 9.97 -7.14
N SER A 29 -4.37 10.64 -6.07
CA SER A 29 -3.65 11.91 -6.23
C SER A 29 -2.43 11.73 -7.16
N PRO A 30 -1.99 12.76 -7.91
CA PRO A 30 -0.86 12.63 -8.81
C PRO A 30 0.43 12.14 -8.14
N ARG A 31 0.61 12.42 -6.83
CA ARG A 31 1.76 11.91 -6.07
C ARG A 31 1.62 10.42 -5.77
N LEU A 32 0.48 10.01 -5.21
CA LEU A 32 0.24 8.59 -4.88
C LEU A 32 0.22 7.71 -6.14
N ALA A 33 -0.30 8.21 -7.27
CA ALA A 33 -0.22 7.51 -8.55
C ALA A 33 1.23 7.25 -8.98
N ARG A 34 2.13 8.22 -8.84
CA ARG A 34 3.56 8.04 -9.16
C ARG A 34 4.24 7.08 -8.20
N ILE A 35 3.92 7.14 -6.90
CA ILE A 35 4.44 6.18 -5.91
C ILE A 35 4.07 4.75 -6.32
N LEU A 36 2.81 4.51 -6.68
CA LEU A 36 2.30 3.15 -6.95
C LEU A 36 2.66 2.62 -8.35
N HIS A 37 2.93 3.50 -9.31
CA HIS A 37 3.06 3.10 -10.73
C HIS A 37 4.37 3.57 -11.39
N GLY A 38 5.21 4.32 -10.69
CA GLY A 38 6.33 4.99 -11.34
C GLY A 38 5.89 6.00 -12.42
N THR A 39 6.76 6.20 -13.40
CA THR A 39 6.59 7.03 -14.60
C THR A 39 6.22 6.20 -15.83
N ASP A 40 6.68 4.95 -15.95
CA ASP A 40 6.15 3.96 -16.90
C ASP A 40 5.48 2.83 -16.11
N ALA A 41 4.16 2.73 -16.21
CA ALA A 41 3.33 1.85 -15.38
C ALA A 41 3.44 0.35 -15.71
N ARG A 42 4.45 -0.06 -16.49
CA ARG A 42 4.68 -1.46 -16.83
C ARG A 42 5.74 -2.02 -15.88
N ASP A 43 5.41 -3.12 -15.22
CA ASP A 43 6.32 -3.92 -14.39
C ASP A 43 6.72 -3.30 -13.04
N PHE A 44 5.97 -2.31 -12.53
CA PHE A 44 6.25 -1.72 -11.22
C PHE A 44 5.68 -2.58 -10.08
N PRO A 45 6.47 -3.00 -9.06
CA PRO A 45 6.02 -3.96 -8.04
C PRO A 45 4.85 -3.50 -7.15
N MET A 46 4.62 -2.18 -7.05
CA MET A 46 3.48 -1.61 -6.33
C MET A 46 2.20 -1.47 -7.19
N GLN A 47 2.25 -1.90 -8.45
CA GLN A 47 1.12 -1.83 -9.35
C GLN A 47 0.00 -2.77 -8.91
N GLY A 48 -1.21 -2.23 -8.80
CA GLY A 48 -2.43 -2.98 -8.52
C GLY A 48 -3.64 -2.28 -9.11
N THR A 49 -4.72 -3.03 -9.29
CA THR A 49 -6.04 -2.46 -9.60
C THR A 49 -6.76 -2.24 -8.28
N TRP A 50 -7.07 -0.98 -7.98
CA TRP A 50 -7.65 -0.60 -6.69
C TRP A 50 -9.07 -0.08 -6.89
N ALA A 51 -9.97 -0.53 -6.02
CA ALA A 51 -11.35 -0.07 -5.99
C ALA A 51 -11.57 0.84 -4.78
N GLU A 52 -12.43 1.84 -4.96
CA GLU A 52 -12.90 2.68 -3.88
C GLU A 52 -13.77 1.87 -2.93
N ALA A 53 -13.51 2.05 -1.64
CA ALA A 53 -14.41 1.54 -0.62
C ALA A 53 -15.76 2.27 -0.74
N PRO A 54 -16.90 1.57 -0.61
CA PRO A 54 -18.21 2.23 -0.58
C PRO A 54 -18.26 3.35 0.46
N GLU A 55 -18.91 4.47 0.13
CA GLU A 55 -18.96 5.62 1.01
C GLU A 55 -19.49 5.24 2.40
N GLY A 56 -18.81 5.68 3.46
CA GLY A 56 -19.22 5.42 4.84
C GLY A 56 -19.02 3.97 5.32
N VAL A 57 -18.43 3.06 4.52
CA VAL A 57 -18.21 1.66 4.97
C VAL A 57 -17.36 1.60 6.25
N PHE A 58 -16.37 2.48 6.38
CA PHE A 58 -15.53 2.56 7.58
C PHE A 58 -16.17 3.35 8.73
N GLU A 59 -17.40 3.85 8.62
CA GLU A 59 -18.13 4.31 9.81
C GLU A 59 -18.52 3.14 10.71
N LEU A 60 -18.67 1.95 10.11
CA LEU A 60 -18.92 0.70 10.82
C LEU A 60 -17.68 0.24 11.58
N ALA A 61 -17.84 0.00 12.89
CA ALA A 61 -16.75 -0.46 13.75
C ALA A 61 -16.16 -1.81 13.29
N GLY A 62 -17.00 -2.73 12.79
CA GLY A 62 -16.53 -4.02 12.28
C GLY A 62 -15.71 -3.90 11.00
N ALA A 63 -16.11 -3.03 10.07
CA ALA A 63 -15.34 -2.80 8.85
C ALA A 63 -13.98 -2.16 9.15
N ARG A 64 -13.93 -1.21 10.10
CA ARG A 64 -12.66 -0.65 10.59
C ARG A 64 -11.78 -1.69 11.25
N ALA A 65 -12.35 -2.57 12.07
CA ALA A 65 -11.58 -3.63 12.72
C ALA A 65 -10.94 -4.57 11.69
N VAL A 66 -11.69 -5.00 10.67
CA VAL A 66 -11.16 -5.85 9.59
C VAL A 66 -10.08 -5.12 8.78
N ALA A 67 -10.30 -3.84 8.44
CA ALA A 67 -9.30 -3.05 7.72
C ALA A 67 -8.01 -2.88 8.55
N GLN A 68 -8.15 -2.68 9.87
CA GLN A 68 -7.01 -2.59 10.78
C GLN A 68 -6.26 -3.92 10.90
N GLU A 69 -6.97 -5.05 11.04
CA GLU A 69 -6.33 -6.38 11.07
C GLU A 69 -5.54 -6.67 9.78
N LEU A 70 -6.08 -6.25 8.63
CA LEU A 70 -5.38 -6.34 7.36
C LEU A 70 -4.14 -5.43 7.34
N ALA A 71 -4.25 -4.19 7.84
CA ALA A 71 -3.12 -3.29 7.94
C ALA A 71 -2.02 -3.83 8.86
N ASP A 72 -2.39 -4.38 10.02
CA ASP A 72 -1.44 -4.97 10.97
C ASP A 72 -0.71 -6.18 10.34
N ALA A 73 -1.42 -7.02 9.59
CA ALA A 73 -0.82 -8.13 8.84
C ALA A 73 0.10 -7.67 7.69
N CYS A 74 -0.19 -6.52 7.08
CA CYS A 74 0.69 -5.89 6.11
C CYS A 74 1.95 -5.35 6.77
N VAL A 75 1.81 -4.60 7.88
CA VAL A 75 2.94 -4.07 8.66
C VAL A 75 3.88 -5.18 9.08
N ALA A 76 3.37 -6.27 9.66
CA ALA A 76 4.19 -7.39 10.13
C ALA A 76 5.02 -8.03 9.02
N ALA A 77 4.47 -8.11 7.81
CA ALA A 77 5.18 -8.70 6.68
C ALA A 77 6.19 -7.75 6.05
N VAL A 78 5.89 -6.45 5.99
CA VAL A 78 6.89 -5.46 5.58
C VAL A 78 8.03 -5.41 6.60
N ASP A 79 7.74 -5.49 7.90
CA ASP A 79 8.78 -5.63 8.93
C ASP A 79 9.67 -6.87 8.65
N GLU A 80 9.08 -8.03 8.32
CA GLU A 80 9.85 -9.26 8.00
C GLU A 80 10.79 -9.09 6.80
N ASP A 81 10.31 -8.53 5.68
CA ASP A 81 11.16 -8.32 4.50
C ASP A 81 12.28 -7.31 4.79
N PHE A 82 12.00 -6.25 5.56
CA PHE A 82 12.99 -5.21 5.85
C PHE A 82 13.96 -5.60 6.98
N GLU A 83 13.72 -6.71 7.67
CA GLU A 83 14.69 -7.36 8.56
C GLU A 83 15.58 -8.38 7.82
N ASN A 84 15.22 -8.75 6.58
CA ASN A 84 15.96 -9.71 5.77
C ASN A 84 16.96 -9.00 4.83
N GLU A 85 18.26 -9.19 5.09
CA GLU A 85 19.34 -8.60 4.28
C GLU A 85 19.24 -8.99 2.79
N GLU A 86 18.92 -10.25 2.47
CA GLU A 86 18.80 -10.71 1.08
C GLU A 86 17.64 -10.03 0.34
N ALA A 87 16.53 -9.77 1.04
CA ALA A 87 15.39 -9.07 0.47
C ALA A 87 15.69 -7.57 0.22
N LEU A 88 16.59 -6.97 1.00
CA LEU A 88 17.02 -5.59 0.83
C LEU A 88 18.03 -5.40 -0.32
N GLU A 89 18.77 -6.46 -0.71
CA GLU A 89 19.68 -6.40 -1.85
C GLU A 89 18.92 -6.28 -3.19
N ASP A 90 17.78 -6.95 -3.33
CA ASP A 90 16.94 -6.88 -4.53
C ASP A 90 15.44 -6.93 -4.22
N PRO A 91 14.85 -5.88 -3.60
CA PRO A 91 13.46 -5.91 -3.16
C PRO A 91 12.47 -5.92 -4.32
N CYS A 92 12.86 -5.50 -5.53
CA CYS A 92 11.95 -5.56 -6.67
C CYS A 92 11.69 -7.00 -7.13
N ARG A 93 12.59 -7.94 -6.79
CA ARG A 93 12.47 -9.37 -7.10
C ARG A 93 12.19 -10.25 -5.88
N GLU A 94 12.82 -9.94 -4.77
CA GLU A 94 12.86 -10.78 -3.57
C GLU A 94 11.89 -10.33 -2.48
N ALA A 95 11.53 -9.03 -2.42
CA ALA A 95 10.59 -8.53 -1.43
C ALA A 95 9.14 -8.77 -1.87
N PHE A 96 8.57 -9.88 -1.41
CA PHE A 96 7.17 -10.25 -1.64
C PHE A 96 6.19 -9.23 -1.07
N THR A 97 6.63 -8.36 -0.16
CA THR A 97 5.75 -7.50 0.64
C THR A 97 5.69 -6.04 0.16
N ILE A 98 6.36 -5.67 -0.93
CA ILE A 98 6.24 -4.33 -1.52
C ILE A 98 4.79 -4.02 -1.95
N GLY A 99 4.05 -5.02 -2.44
CA GLY A 99 2.61 -4.88 -2.68
C GLY A 99 1.79 -4.63 -1.40
N ARG A 100 2.26 -5.09 -0.23
CA ARG A 100 1.64 -4.81 1.07
C ARG A 100 1.92 -3.39 1.54
N LEU A 101 3.12 -2.87 1.28
CA LEU A 101 3.43 -1.45 1.48
C LEU A 101 2.47 -0.57 0.66
N ALA A 102 2.27 -0.91 -0.62
CA ALA A 102 1.29 -0.22 -1.47
C ALA A 102 -0.13 -0.25 -0.89
N LEU A 103 -0.57 -1.40 -0.37
CA LEU A 103 -1.87 -1.55 0.27
C LEU A 103 -2.02 -0.63 1.49
N LEU A 104 -0.99 -0.50 2.34
CA LEU A 104 -1.02 0.42 3.49
C LEU A 104 -1.21 1.89 3.08
N LEU A 105 -0.70 2.30 1.91
CA LEU A 105 -0.82 3.68 1.43
C LEU A 105 -2.21 4.01 0.89
N VAL A 106 -2.96 3.00 0.44
CA VAL A 106 -4.29 3.18 -0.17
C VAL A 106 -5.45 2.86 0.76
N LEU A 107 -5.23 2.02 1.79
CA LEU A 107 -6.28 1.69 2.76
C LEU A 107 -6.69 2.91 3.59
N ASP A 108 -7.98 3.20 3.59
CA ASP A 108 -8.59 4.24 4.42
C ASP A 108 -9.11 3.68 5.75
N GLY A 109 -9.24 4.55 6.75
CA GLY A 109 -9.81 4.18 8.05
C GLY A 109 -8.91 3.34 8.95
N ILE A 110 -7.65 3.12 8.56
CA ILE A 110 -6.63 2.40 9.33
C ILE A 110 -5.69 3.37 10.05
N HIS A 111 -5.02 2.87 11.09
CA HIS A 111 -3.95 3.56 11.80
C HIS A 111 -2.68 2.72 11.72
N VAL A 112 -1.56 3.34 11.38
CA VAL A 112 -0.25 2.72 11.38
C VAL A 112 0.69 3.65 12.12
N ASP A 113 1.57 3.13 12.98
CA ASP A 113 2.58 3.97 13.62
C ASP A 113 3.58 4.46 12.54
N PRO A 114 3.69 5.79 12.31
CA PRO A 114 4.60 6.34 11.29
C PRO A 114 6.06 5.97 11.53
N ALA A 115 6.44 5.54 12.73
CA ALA A 115 7.77 5.03 13.01
C ALA A 115 8.12 3.77 12.20
N HIS A 116 7.15 2.96 11.78
CA HIS A 116 7.42 1.83 10.87
C HIS A 116 8.01 2.31 9.55
N PHE A 117 7.37 3.29 8.90
CA PHE A 117 7.86 3.85 7.63
C PHE A 117 9.24 4.49 7.77
N ALA A 118 9.52 5.16 8.90
CA ALA A 118 10.84 5.70 9.17
C ALA A 118 11.90 4.59 9.29
N ARG A 119 11.60 3.50 10.02
CA ARG A 119 12.52 2.36 10.14
C ARG A 119 12.75 1.65 8.82
N TRP A 120 11.69 1.39 8.04
CA TRP A 120 11.81 0.75 6.72
C TRP A 120 12.66 1.58 5.77
N ARG A 121 12.50 2.91 5.79
CA ARG A 121 13.34 3.83 5.02
C ARG A 121 14.82 3.75 5.42
N ASP A 122 15.09 3.74 6.72
CA ASP A 122 16.47 3.63 7.23
C ASP A 122 17.09 2.27 6.85
N ALA A 123 16.34 1.17 6.99
CA ALA A 123 16.76 -0.16 6.59
C ALA A 123 17.02 -0.25 5.08
N TRP A 124 16.12 0.32 4.26
CA TRP A 124 16.30 0.41 2.81
C TRP A 124 17.59 1.12 2.42
N HIS A 125 17.84 2.30 3.00
CA HIS A 125 19.06 3.04 2.71
C HIS A 125 20.33 2.33 3.15
N ALA A 126 20.26 1.52 4.22
CA ALA A 126 21.39 0.76 4.73
C ALA A 126 21.66 -0.52 3.93
N GLY A 127 20.61 -1.18 3.44
CA GLY A 127 20.68 -2.50 2.80
C GLY A 127 20.76 -2.50 1.27
N ARG A 128 20.33 -1.42 0.60
CA ARG A 128 20.35 -1.38 -0.87
C ARG A 128 21.78 -1.44 -1.43
N VAL A 129 21.94 -2.17 -2.52
CA VAL A 129 23.21 -2.30 -3.25
C VAL A 129 23.18 -1.54 -4.57
N GLU A 130 24.36 -1.27 -5.14
CA GLU A 130 24.44 -0.64 -6.46
C GLU A 130 23.92 -1.61 -7.53
N PRO A 131 22.94 -1.21 -8.36
CA PRO A 131 22.35 -2.09 -9.37
C PRO A 131 23.32 -2.36 -10.53
N ASP A 132 23.03 -3.41 -11.31
CA ASP A 132 23.72 -3.63 -12.58
C ASP A 132 23.52 -2.41 -13.50
N PRO A 133 24.56 -1.94 -14.23
CA PRO A 133 24.44 -0.80 -15.12
C PRO A 133 23.32 -0.92 -16.17
N SER A 134 22.93 -2.14 -16.56
CA SER A 134 21.81 -2.38 -17.48
C SER A 134 20.43 -2.12 -16.85
N GLU A 135 20.35 -2.10 -15.52
CA GLU A 135 19.12 -1.90 -14.74
C GLU A 135 19.09 -0.57 -13.99
N ALA A 136 20.16 0.24 -14.11
CA ALA A 136 20.35 1.48 -13.37
C ALA A 136 19.19 2.48 -13.55
N ASP A 137 18.61 2.55 -14.75
CA ASP A 137 17.48 3.44 -15.02
C ASP A 137 16.20 3.00 -14.26
N PHE A 138 15.94 1.69 -14.21
CA PHE A 138 14.82 1.10 -13.46
C PHE A 138 15.00 1.33 -11.96
N PHE A 139 16.17 0.98 -11.40
CA PHE A 139 16.43 1.12 -9.97
C PHE A 139 16.42 2.59 -9.53
N ARG A 140 16.91 3.52 -10.34
CA ARG A 140 16.81 4.96 -10.02
C ARG A 140 15.35 5.40 -9.83
N GLU A 141 14.44 4.90 -10.64
CA GLU A 141 13.02 5.22 -10.57
C GLU A 141 12.31 4.47 -9.43
N TYR A 142 12.65 3.20 -9.25
CA TYR A 142 12.18 2.37 -8.15
C TYR A 142 12.57 2.98 -6.79
N ASP A 143 13.84 3.29 -6.60
CA ASP A 143 14.38 3.94 -5.39
C ASP A 143 13.67 5.25 -5.10
N ALA A 144 13.47 6.10 -6.12
CA ALA A 144 12.80 7.39 -5.95
C ALA A 144 11.32 7.22 -5.55
N SER A 145 10.65 6.22 -6.12
CA SER A 145 9.25 5.92 -5.83
C SER A 145 9.08 5.31 -4.43
N LEU A 146 9.97 4.39 -4.04
CA LEU A 146 9.99 3.77 -2.72
C LEU A 146 10.33 4.80 -1.63
N GLU A 147 11.29 5.69 -1.91
CA GLU A 147 11.59 6.82 -1.03
C GLU A 147 10.36 7.73 -0.83
N ASP A 148 9.66 8.11 -1.90
CA ASP A 148 8.44 8.91 -1.79
C ASP A 148 7.31 8.12 -1.11
N ALA A 149 7.27 6.80 -1.23
CA ALA A 149 6.33 5.92 -0.51
C ALA A 149 6.53 6.03 1.01
N PHE A 150 7.79 5.98 1.48
CA PHE A 150 8.09 6.11 2.91
C PHE A 150 7.73 7.50 3.43
N VAL A 151 8.13 8.55 2.71
CA VAL A 151 7.81 9.94 3.10
C VAL A 151 6.30 10.15 3.14
N TYR A 152 5.59 9.67 2.11
CA TYR A 152 4.13 9.76 2.04
C TYR A 152 3.46 9.00 3.19
N GLY A 153 3.92 7.80 3.53
CA GLY A 153 3.43 7.03 4.68
C GLY A 153 3.60 7.77 6.00
N ILE A 154 4.79 8.32 6.26
CA ILE A 154 5.06 9.15 7.46
C ILE A 154 4.10 10.33 7.50
N GLU A 155 3.96 11.08 6.41
CA GLU A 155 3.07 12.25 6.33
C GLU A 155 1.58 11.87 6.54
N ARG A 156 1.15 10.75 5.94
CA ARG A 156 -0.23 10.26 6.00
C ARG A 156 -0.63 9.91 7.43
N PHE A 157 0.24 9.20 8.15
CA PHE A 157 -0.09 8.63 9.46
C PHE A 157 0.36 9.48 10.65
N THR A 158 1.02 10.62 10.43
CA THR A 158 1.34 11.60 11.48
C THR A 158 0.21 12.61 11.72
N ARG A 159 -0.70 12.78 10.76
CA ARG A 159 -1.80 13.76 10.81
C ARG A 159 -3.04 13.18 11.47
#